data_AF-A0A7X3S4F6-F1
#
_entry.id   AF-A0A7X3S4F6-F1
#
_cell.length_a   1.000
_cell.length_b   1.000
_cell.length_c   1.000
_cell.angle_alpha   90.00
_cell.angle_beta   90.00
_cell.angle_gamma   90.00
#
_symmetry.space_group_name_H-M   'P 1'
#
loop_
_entity.id
_entity.type
_entity.pdbx_description
1 polymer ?
#
loop_
_entity_poly.entity_id
_entity_poly.type
_entity_poly.pdbx_seq_one_letter_code
_entity_poly.pdbx_strand_id
1 'polypeptide(L)'
;MNTWRSAAMVFLFVPLVWGAPGLAGAAGVEKKSAFPRPLGYVSDYAELIDADWQSRIRAVCKELEDRTGVEMIVVTIETASPHSHAREYAEGLYKEWH
;
A
#
# COMPACT_ATOMS: atom_id res chain seq x y z
N MET A 1 -22.75 -43.55 13.45
CA MET A 1 -22.92 -42.10 13.17
C MET A 1 -23.46 -41.43 14.43
N ASN A 2 -22.72 -41.46 15.55
CA ASN A 2 -21.80 -40.39 16.01
C ASN A 2 -22.58 -39.06 16.17
N THR A 3 -23.45 -38.91 17.19
CA THR A 3 -23.17 -38.25 18.52
C THR A 3 -22.69 -36.80 18.37
N TRP A 4 -23.34 -35.75 18.87
CA TRP A 4 -23.50 -35.34 20.29
C TRP A 4 -24.17 -33.95 20.25
N ARG A 5 -25.31 -33.67 20.90
CA ARG A 5 -25.50 -33.28 22.31
C ARG A 5 -24.49 -32.23 22.82
N SER A 6 -25.03 -31.03 23.08
CA SER A 6 -24.73 -30.10 24.18
C SER A 6 -23.29 -30.00 24.68
N ALA A 7 -22.67 -28.84 24.49
CA ALA A 7 -21.72 -28.28 25.43
C ALA A 7 -21.67 -26.76 25.27
N ALA A 8 -22.27 -26.08 26.24
CA ALA A 8 -21.97 -24.69 26.54
C ALA A 8 -20.47 -24.58 26.89
N MET A 9 -19.77 -23.60 26.33
CA MET A 9 -18.57 -23.07 26.99
C MET A 9 -18.32 -21.65 26.50
N VAL A 10 -19.05 -20.71 27.11
CA VAL A 10 -18.64 -19.31 27.18
C VAL A 10 -17.40 -19.28 28.08
N PHE A 11 -16.23 -19.29 27.46
CA PHE A 11 -15.00 -18.94 28.17
C PHE A 11 -14.91 -17.42 28.26
N LEU A 12 -15.54 -16.89 29.29
CA LEU A 12 -15.36 -15.51 29.74
C LEU A 12 -13.97 -15.43 30.39
N PHE A 13 -12.94 -15.23 29.57
CA PHE A 13 -11.61 -14.87 30.06
C PHE A 13 -11.69 -13.40 30.50
N VAL A 14 -11.83 -13.18 31.80
CA VAL A 14 -11.63 -11.87 32.43
C VAL A 14 -10.13 -11.74 32.70
N PRO A 15 -9.34 -10.99 31.91
CA PRO A 15 -8.02 -10.62 32.36
C PRO A 15 -8.20 -9.62 33.51
N LEU A 16 -7.77 -10.07 34.69
CA LEU A 16 -7.54 -9.27 35.88
C LEU A 16 -6.67 -8.07 35.49
N VAL A 17 -7.27 -6.88 35.44
CA VAL A 17 -6.57 -5.61 35.23
C VAL A 17 -5.63 -5.39 36.41
N TRP A 18 -4.37 -5.75 36.23
CA TRP A 18 -3.27 -5.31 37.07
C TRP A 18 -2.75 -4.00 36.48
N GLY A 19 -2.82 -2.93 37.27
CA GLY A 19 -2.50 -1.57 36.82
C GLY A 19 -1.12 -1.46 36.17
N ALA A 20 -1.09 -0.83 35.00
CA ALA A 20 0.13 -0.29 34.40
C ALA A 20 -0.10 1.21 34.16
N PRO A 21 0.73 2.10 34.75
CA PRO A 21 0.65 3.53 34.55
C PRO A 21 1.20 3.91 33.17
N GLY A 22 0.57 4.92 32.56
CA GLY A 22 1.16 5.69 31.48
C GLY A 22 0.91 5.13 30.08
N LEU A 23 -0.25 5.49 29.52
CA LEU A 23 -0.39 5.67 28.08
C LEU A 23 0.50 6.87 27.67
N ALA A 24 1.82 6.63 27.60
CA ALA A 24 2.65 7.45 26.75
C ALA A 24 2.24 7.09 25.32
N GLY A 25 1.28 7.87 24.79
CA GLY A 25 0.97 7.85 23.37
C GLY A 25 2.25 8.15 22.62
N ALA A 26 2.91 7.10 22.12
CA ALA A 26 3.82 7.22 21.00
C ALA A 26 2.93 7.60 19.81
N ALA A 27 2.60 8.89 19.70
CA ALA A 27 2.20 9.47 18.45
C ALA A 27 3.37 9.21 17.51
N GLY A 28 3.25 8.14 16.71
CA GLY A 28 4.20 7.81 15.68
C GLY A 28 4.35 9.07 14.83
N VAL A 29 5.55 9.63 14.81
CA VAL A 29 5.90 10.65 13.84
C VAL A 29 5.87 9.93 12.51
N GLU A 30 4.73 9.98 11.81
CA GLU A 30 4.69 9.57 10.41
C GLU A 30 5.67 10.47 9.68
N LYS A 31 6.79 9.88 9.25
CA LYS A 31 7.71 10.53 8.33
C LYS A 31 6.90 10.79 7.06
N LYS A 32 6.48 12.03 6.86
CA LYS A 32 5.83 12.45 5.62
C LYS A 32 6.85 12.27 4.51
N SER A 33 6.71 11.18 3.75
CA SER A 33 7.56 10.93 2.60
C SER A 33 7.42 12.07 1.60
N ALA A 34 8.53 12.40 0.94
CA ALA A 34 8.53 13.38 -0.15
C ALA A 34 7.81 12.86 -1.40
N PHE A 35 7.59 11.54 -1.47
CA PHE A 35 6.98 10.88 -2.61
C PHE A 35 5.54 10.42 -2.32
N PRO A 36 4.68 10.34 -3.34
CA PRO A 36 3.33 9.84 -3.18
C PRO A 36 3.32 8.32 -2.96
N ARG A 37 2.21 7.79 -2.43
CA ARG A 37 2.04 6.36 -2.15
C ARG A 37 1.53 5.61 -3.37
N PRO A 38 2.10 4.47 -3.77
CA PRO A 38 1.71 3.76 -4.99
C PRO A 38 0.23 3.37 -4.97
N LEU A 39 -0.43 3.49 -6.12
CA LEU A 39 -1.83 3.10 -6.34
C LEU A 39 -1.97 1.77 -7.12
N GLY A 40 -0.87 1.01 -7.22
CA GLY A 40 -0.74 -0.19 -8.06
C GLY A 40 0.02 0.11 -9.35
N TYR A 41 -0.19 -0.68 -10.40
CA TYR A 41 0.54 -0.54 -11.68
C TYR A 41 0.34 0.82 -12.38
N VAL A 42 -0.73 1.55 -12.04
CA VAL A 42 -0.97 2.90 -12.56
C VAL A 42 -1.26 3.83 -11.40
N SER A 43 -0.39 4.81 -11.19
CA SER A 43 -0.54 5.88 -10.22
C SER A 43 -0.69 7.21 -10.96
N ASP A 44 -1.92 7.55 -11.34
CA ASP A 44 -2.25 8.74 -12.12
C ASP A 44 -2.61 9.92 -11.20
N TYR A 45 -1.61 10.69 -10.76
CA TYR A 45 -1.85 11.85 -9.86
C TYR A 45 -2.19 13.12 -10.62
N ALA A 46 -1.93 13.17 -11.93
CA ALA A 46 -2.24 14.31 -12.77
C ALA A 46 -3.59 14.18 -13.49
N GLU A 47 -4.35 13.10 -13.21
CA GLU A 47 -5.66 12.80 -13.79
C GLU A 47 -5.64 12.83 -15.34
N LEU A 48 -4.57 12.32 -15.95
CA LEU A 48 -4.35 12.36 -17.40
C LEU A 48 -4.86 11.13 -18.13
N ILE A 49 -5.17 10.04 -17.41
CA ILE A 49 -5.50 8.74 -17.98
C ILE A 49 -6.90 8.35 -17.53
N ASP A 50 -7.83 8.25 -18.47
CA ASP A 50 -9.19 7.79 -18.17
C ASP A 50 -9.23 6.31 -17.74
N ALA A 51 -10.34 5.92 -17.11
CA ALA A 51 -10.50 4.61 -16.49
C ALA A 51 -10.32 3.44 -17.46
N ASP A 52 -10.75 3.58 -18.72
CA ASP A 52 -10.62 2.53 -19.73
C ASP A 52 -9.15 2.31 -20.08
N TRP A 53 -8.39 3.40 -20.29
CA TRP A 53 -6.96 3.31 -20.54
C TRP A 53 -6.19 2.82 -19.31
N GLN A 54 -6.53 3.27 -18.11
CA GLN A 54 -5.91 2.75 -16.89
C GLN A 54 -6.10 1.24 -16.78
N SER A 55 -7.29 0.71 -17.09
CA SER A 55 -7.55 -0.73 -17.06
C SER A 55 -6.69 -1.49 -18.08
N ARG A 56 -6.52 -0.94 -19.29
CA ARG A 56 -5.67 -1.54 -20.33
C ARG A 56 -4.20 -1.54 -19.95
N ILE A 57 -3.70 -0.43 -19.43
CA ILE A 57 -2.30 -0.32 -18.96
C ILE A 57 -2.05 -1.32 -17.83
N ARG A 58 -2.94 -1.41 -16.84
CA ARG A 58 -2.85 -2.40 -15.76
C ARG A 58 -2.79 -3.83 -16.29
N ALA A 59 -3.59 -4.16 -17.29
CA ALA A 59 -3.57 -5.49 -17.90
C ALA A 59 -2.23 -5.82 -18.56
N VAL A 60 -1.65 -4.86 -19.30
CA VAL A 60 -0.33 -5.03 -19.94
C VAL A 60 0.79 -5.15 -18.91
N CYS A 61 0.79 -4.29 -17.87
CA CYS A 61 1.76 -4.37 -16.78
C CYS A 61 1.68 -5.72 -16.06
N LYS A 62 0.46 -6.21 -15.80
CA LYS A 62 0.27 -7.51 -15.16
C LYS A 62 0.74 -8.66 -16.04
N GLU A 63 0.43 -8.64 -17.33
CA GLU A 63 0.92 -9.65 -18.27
C GLU A 63 2.45 -9.66 -18.34
N LEU A 64 3.09 -8.49 -18.35
CA LEU A 64 4.55 -8.38 -18.34
C LEU A 64 5.15 -9.04 -17.09
N GLU A 65 4.61 -8.74 -15.91
CA GLU A 65 5.02 -9.35 -14.65
C GLU A 65 4.83 -10.87 -14.68
N ASP A 66 3.65 -11.34 -15.09
CA ASP A 66 3.32 -12.77 -15.09
C ASP A 66 4.23 -13.58 -16.03
N ARG A 67 4.62 -12.99 -17.18
CA ARG A 67 5.40 -13.68 -18.21
C ARG A 67 6.91 -13.59 -18.00
N THR A 68 7.39 -12.52 -17.37
CA THR A 68 8.83 -12.23 -17.31
C THR A 68 9.36 -12.08 -15.90
N GLY A 69 8.48 -11.93 -14.91
CA GLY A 69 8.83 -11.53 -13.54
C GLY A 69 9.24 -10.07 -13.40
N VAL A 70 9.15 -9.26 -14.47
CA VAL A 70 9.50 -7.84 -14.44
C VAL A 70 8.26 -7.00 -14.11
N GLU A 71 8.35 -6.22 -13.05
CA GLU A 71 7.33 -5.25 -12.69
C GLU A 71 7.52 -3.94 -13.45
N MET A 72 6.42 -3.38 -13.96
CA MET A 72 6.37 -2.05 -14.56
C MET A 72 5.25 -1.25 -13.92
N ILE A 73 5.59 -0.06 -13.43
CA ILE A 73 4.63 0.88 -12.85
C ILE A 73 4.63 2.16 -13.67
N VAL A 74 3.43 2.65 -13.99
CA VAL A 74 3.21 3.92 -14.70
C VAL A 74 2.78 4.97 -13.69
N VAL A 75 3.44 6.12 -13.70
CA VAL A 75 3.17 7.22 -12.78
C VAL A 75 3.02 8.52 -13.57
N THR A 76 1.96 9.27 -13.30
CA THR A 76 1.79 10.63 -13.79
C THR A 76 1.81 11.59 -12.61
N ILE A 77 2.49 12.72 -12.77
CA ILE A 77 2.55 13.79 -11.79
C ILE A 77 2.48 15.12 -12.54
N GLU A 78 1.94 16.15 -11.90
CA GLU A 78 1.84 17.49 -12.51
C GLU A 78 3.22 18.08 -12.82
N THR A 79 4.20 17.85 -11.93
CA THR A 79 5.56 18.33 -12.10
C THR A 79 6.57 17.44 -11.36
N ALA A 80 7.75 17.25 -11.97
CA ALA A 80 8.90 16.61 -11.35
C ALA A 80 9.77 17.59 -10.54
N SER A 81 9.42 18.88 -10.49
CA SER A 81 10.14 19.87 -9.67
C SER A 81 10.20 19.44 -8.19
N PRO A 82 11.31 19.68 -7.49
CA PRO A 82 12.46 20.51 -7.89
C PRO A 82 13.52 19.78 -8.73
N HIS A 83 13.31 18.51 -9.10
CA HIS A 83 14.28 17.79 -9.91
C HIS A 83 14.41 18.41 -11.31
N SER A 84 15.63 18.52 -11.80
CA SER A 84 15.93 19.04 -13.14
C SER A 84 15.47 18.07 -14.23
N HIS A 85 15.42 16.79 -13.91
CA HIS A 85 15.09 15.71 -14.84
C HIS A 85 14.12 14.71 -14.22
N ALA A 86 13.15 14.26 -15.01
CA ALA A 86 12.17 13.24 -14.59
C ALA A 86 12.83 11.92 -14.12
N ARG A 87 14.02 11.61 -14.64
CA ARG A 87 14.80 10.45 -14.22
C ARG A 87 15.19 10.51 -12.74
N GLU A 88 15.64 11.67 -12.25
CA GLU A 88 16.04 11.82 -10.84
C GLU A 88 14.85 11.62 -9.91
N TYR A 89 13.68 12.16 -10.29
CA TYR A 89 12.44 11.91 -9.58
C TYR A 89 12.10 10.41 -9.57
N ALA A 90 12.18 9.75 -10.73
CA ALA A 90 11.87 8.32 -10.84
C ALA A 90 12.82 7.43 -10.01
N GLU A 91 14.13 7.77 -9.96
CA GLU A 91 15.09 7.06 -9.12
C GLU A 91 14.80 7.24 -7.62
N GLY A 92 14.39 8.44 -7.20
CA GLY A 92 13.96 8.70 -5.82
C GLY A 92 12.67 7.96 -5.47
N LEU A 93 11.70 7.97 -6.38
CA LEU A 93 10.44 7.27 -6.23
C LEU A 93 10.66 5.76 -6.09
N TYR A 94 11.52 5.18 -6.94
CA TYR A 94 11.84 3.76 -6.88
C TYR A 94 12.44 3.36 -5.53
N LYS A 95 13.36 4.16 -4.99
CA LYS A 95 14.00 3.94 -3.68
C LYS A 95 13.05 4.07 -2.50
N GLU A 96 11.97 4.83 -2.65
CA GLU A 96 10.96 4.97 -1.60
C GLU A 96 9.97 3.80 -1.62
N TRP A 97 9.67 3.28 -2.82
CA TRP A 97 8.67 2.23 -2.99
C TRP A 97 9.23 0.81 -2.77
N HIS A 98 10.56 0.63 -2.75
CA HIS A 98 11.27 -0.64 -2.55
C HIS A 98 12.33 -0.53 -1.45
#